data_AF-A0A9C9KZV4-F1
#
_entry.id   AF-A0A9C9KZV4-F1
#
_cell.length_a   1.000
_cell.length_b   1.000
_cell.length_c   1.000
_cell.angle_alpha   90.00
_cell.angle_beta   90.00
_cell.angle_gamma   90.00
#
_symmetry.space_group_name_H-M   'P 1'
#
loop_
_entity.id
_entity.type
_entity.pdbx_description
1 polymer ?
#
loop_
_entity_poly.entity_id
_entity_poly.type
_entity_poly.pdbx_seq_one_letter_code
_entity_poly.pdbx_strand_id
1 'polypeptide(L)'
;MTSCNIDIEQYLGEEITNICSNDYHNKDFNHCAHFVSHILGFRFGYKCRNQTGKGEASDSANIRVQEVFSKCPGVGKWVDKPSSLRFCLAFITAAGNVDLKNKKMLNVGKKHIGIFHKGMIYHYSNGKDKVVKQTASAFSRHYSGNGITVYYGLMPLKS
;
A
#
# COMPACT_ATOMS: atom_id res chain seq x y z
N MET A 1 6.78 9.63 19.10
CA MET A 1 7.00 8.79 17.90
C MET A 1 6.23 7.50 18.10
N THR A 2 5.13 7.30 17.38
CA THR A 2 4.30 6.11 17.53
C THR A 2 5.02 4.92 16.89
N SER A 3 5.80 4.18 17.69
CA SER A 3 6.38 2.91 17.28
C SER A 3 5.25 1.89 17.17
N CYS A 4 4.76 1.66 15.96
CA CYS A 4 3.93 0.50 15.68
C CYS A 4 4.86 -0.72 15.69
N ASN A 5 4.77 -1.57 16.72
CA ASN A 5 5.44 -2.89 16.78
C ASN A 5 4.79 -3.86 15.80
N ILE A 6 4.80 -3.51 14.51
CA ILE A 6 4.45 -4.44 13.44
C ILE A 6 5.74 -5.15 13.07
N ASP A 7 5.82 -6.44 13.39
CA ASP A 7 6.83 -7.29 12.79
C ASP A 7 6.41 -7.60 11.35
N ILE A 8 6.82 -6.74 10.41
CA ILE A 8 6.45 -6.87 9.00
C ILE A 8 7.21 -8.01 8.30
N GLU A 9 8.31 -8.47 8.88
CA GLU A 9 9.13 -9.54 8.32
C GLU A 9 8.38 -10.88 8.35
N GLN A 10 7.54 -11.11 9.36
CA GLN A 10 6.74 -12.35 9.47
C GLN A 10 5.83 -12.62 8.27
N TYR A 11 5.49 -11.58 7.50
CA TYR A 11 4.62 -11.70 6.33
C TYR A 11 5.39 -12.00 5.05
N LEU A 12 6.72 -12.03 5.04
CA LEU A 12 7.48 -12.27 3.81
C LEU A 12 7.20 -13.65 3.23
N GLY A 13 6.85 -13.68 1.95
CA GLY A 13 6.50 -14.91 1.26
C GLY A 13 5.05 -15.34 1.45
N GLU A 14 4.28 -14.70 2.34
CA GLU A 14 2.87 -15.01 2.57
C GLU A 14 2.02 -14.66 1.34
N GLU A 15 1.05 -15.53 1.08
CA GLU A 15 -0.02 -15.33 0.10
C GLU A 15 -1.17 -14.55 0.74
N ILE A 16 -2.02 -13.93 -0.08
CA ILE A 16 -3.12 -13.10 0.45
C ILE A 16 -4.19 -13.93 1.17
N THR A 17 -4.28 -15.22 0.84
CA THR A 17 -5.15 -16.24 1.48
C THR A 17 -4.86 -16.36 2.96
N ASN A 18 -3.59 -16.27 3.37
CA ASN A 18 -3.16 -16.35 4.77
C ASN A 18 -3.35 -15.02 5.54
N ILE A 19 -3.67 -13.93 4.84
CA ILE A 19 -3.76 -12.59 5.42
C ILE A 19 -5.20 -12.11 5.55
N CYS A 20 -6.09 -12.49 4.63
CA CYS A 20 -7.45 -12.00 4.57
C CYS A 20 -8.44 -13.10 4.92
N SER A 21 -9.30 -12.90 5.93
CA SER A 21 -10.38 -13.85 6.24
C SER A 21 -11.67 -13.61 5.43
N ASN A 22 -11.72 -12.55 4.61
CA ASN A 22 -12.91 -12.13 3.86
C ASN A 22 -12.97 -12.67 2.41
N ASP A 23 -12.22 -13.74 2.09
CA ASP A 23 -12.18 -14.41 0.78
C ASP A 23 -11.78 -13.52 -0.42
N TYR A 24 -11.16 -12.35 -0.19
CA TYR A 24 -10.65 -11.50 -1.27
C TYR A 24 -9.27 -11.99 -1.72
N HIS A 25 -9.23 -13.16 -2.35
CA HIS A 25 -7.99 -13.87 -2.74
C HIS A 25 -7.83 -14.15 -4.22
N ASN A 26 -8.80 -13.74 -5.05
CA ASN A 26 -8.68 -13.97 -6.50
C ASN A 26 -7.46 -13.22 -7.03
N LYS A 27 -6.47 -13.96 -7.55
CA LYS A 27 -5.22 -13.47 -8.14
C LYS A 27 -5.38 -12.39 -9.22
N ASP A 28 -6.53 -12.34 -9.89
CA ASP A 28 -6.85 -11.32 -10.89
C ASP A 28 -7.16 -9.95 -10.26
N PHE A 29 -7.39 -9.91 -8.95
CA PHE A 29 -7.55 -8.68 -8.19
C PHE A 29 -6.21 -8.08 -7.78
N ASN A 30 -6.12 -6.75 -7.78
CA ASN A 30 -4.95 -6.06 -7.25
C ASN A 30 -4.94 -6.15 -5.71
N HIS A 31 -3.90 -6.76 -5.15
CA HIS A 31 -3.81 -7.04 -3.71
C HIS A 31 -2.84 -6.12 -2.96
N CYS A 32 -2.23 -5.15 -3.64
CA CYS A 32 -1.24 -4.27 -3.03
C CYS A 32 -1.79 -3.42 -1.87
N ALA A 33 -2.88 -2.69 -2.10
CA ALA A 33 -3.56 -1.94 -1.03
C ALA A 33 -4.21 -2.86 -0.01
N HIS A 34 -4.67 -4.03 -0.45
CA HIS A 34 -5.30 -5.03 0.41
C HIS A 34 -4.33 -5.52 1.50
N PHE A 35 -3.14 -5.97 1.11
CA PHE A 35 -2.08 -6.35 2.02
C PHE A 35 -1.73 -5.21 2.99
N VAL A 36 -1.39 -4.03 2.45
CA VAL A 36 -0.98 -2.88 3.27
C VAL A 36 -2.04 -2.54 4.31
N SER A 37 -3.31 -2.59 3.93
CA SER A 37 -4.43 -2.24 4.79
C SER A 37 -4.70 -3.28 5.88
N HIS A 38 -4.53 -4.58 5.61
CA HIS A 38 -4.60 -5.60 6.67
C HIS A 38 -3.48 -5.39 7.69
N ILE A 39 -2.24 -5.25 7.23
CA ILE A 39 -1.08 -5.12 8.13
C ILE A 39 -1.17 -3.87 9.00
N LEU A 40 -1.63 -2.75 8.44
CA LEU A 40 -1.71 -1.48 9.16
C LEU A 40 -3.07 -1.23 9.84
N GLY A 41 -4.07 -2.07 9.60
CA GLY A 41 -5.42 -1.94 10.16
C GLY A 41 -6.21 -0.78 9.55
N PHE A 42 -6.11 -0.55 8.25
CA PHE A 42 -6.91 0.48 7.56
C PHE A 42 -8.30 -0.05 7.17
N ARG A 43 -9.34 0.38 7.90
CA ARG A 43 -10.74 -0.09 7.70
C ARG A 43 -11.69 0.98 7.14
N PHE A 44 -11.15 2.06 6.59
CA PHE A 44 -11.91 3.08 5.87
C PHE A 44 -12.16 2.70 4.40
N GLY A 45 -13.05 3.45 3.74
CA GLY A 45 -13.27 3.36 2.29
C GLY A 45 -13.89 2.04 1.85
N TYR A 46 -13.60 1.65 0.59
CA TYR A 46 -14.08 0.40 0.00
C TYR A 46 -13.16 -0.76 0.38
N LYS A 47 -13.75 -1.79 0.98
CA LYS A 47 -13.02 -2.89 1.63
C LYS A 47 -13.24 -4.24 0.97
N CYS A 48 -12.41 -5.22 1.32
CA CYS A 48 -12.50 -6.59 0.81
C CYS A 48 -13.91 -7.20 1.00
N ARG A 49 -14.53 -7.02 2.17
CA ARG A 49 -15.91 -7.48 2.42
C ARG A 49 -16.95 -6.77 1.55
N ASN A 50 -16.74 -5.51 1.18
CA ASN A 50 -17.63 -4.82 0.24
C ASN A 50 -17.62 -5.48 -1.14
N GLN A 51 -16.49 -6.09 -1.54
CA GLN A 51 -16.39 -6.83 -2.80
C GLN A 51 -16.97 -8.25 -2.67
N THR A 52 -16.63 -8.97 -1.59
CA THR A 52 -16.93 -10.41 -1.49
C THR A 52 -18.25 -10.73 -0.81
N GLY A 53 -18.75 -9.82 0.05
CA GLY A 53 -19.88 -10.08 0.94
C GLY A 53 -19.58 -11.08 2.07
N LYS A 54 -18.33 -11.51 2.22
CA LYS A 54 -17.92 -12.60 3.12
C LYS A 54 -17.02 -12.14 4.25
N GLY A 55 -16.97 -12.97 5.30
CA GLY A 55 -16.18 -12.79 6.51
C GLY A 55 -16.64 -11.63 7.40
N GLU A 56 -15.86 -11.35 8.43
CA GLU A 56 -16.21 -10.42 9.50
C GLU A 56 -15.99 -8.97 9.10
N ALA A 57 -16.97 -8.11 9.40
CA ALA A 57 -16.86 -6.68 9.13
C ALA A 57 -15.70 -6.04 9.91
N SER A 58 -15.40 -6.55 11.09
CA SER A 58 -14.28 -6.12 11.93
C SER A 58 -12.91 -6.49 11.34
N ASP A 59 -12.80 -7.49 10.47
CA ASP A 59 -11.54 -7.84 9.79
C ASP A 59 -11.45 -7.25 8.37
N SER A 60 -12.36 -6.34 8.03
CA SER A 60 -12.42 -5.78 6.69
C SER A 60 -11.40 -4.66 6.45
N ALA A 61 -10.58 -4.81 5.41
CA ALA A 61 -9.48 -3.89 5.09
C ALA A 61 -9.69 -3.19 3.73
N ASN A 62 -9.20 -1.95 3.61
CA ASN A 62 -9.26 -1.16 2.38
C ASN A 62 -8.53 -1.86 1.21
N ILE A 63 -9.11 -1.81 0.01
CA ILE A 63 -8.53 -2.46 -1.19
C ILE A 63 -8.13 -1.48 -2.30
N ARG A 64 -8.12 -0.17 -2.03
CA ARG A 64 -7.94 0.89 -3.04
C ARG A 64 -6.81 1.85 -2.68
N VAL A 65 -5.73 1.76 -3.46
CA VAL A 65 -4.51 2.59 -3.31
C VAL A 65 -4.82 4.09 -3.20
N GLN A 66 -5.69 4.61 -4.08
CA GLN A 66 -6.01 6.03 -4.14
C GLN A 66 -6.77 6.53 -2.90
N GLU A 67 -7.53 5.66 -2.24
CA GLU A 67 -8.24 6.00 -1.00
C GLU A 67 -7.25 6.06 0.16
N VAL A 68 -6.29 5.14 0.22
CA VAL A 68 -5.20 5.19 1.22
C VAL A 68 -4.35 6.45 1.02
N PHE A 69 -4.02 6.79 -0.22
CA PHE A 69 -3.24 8.00 -0.54
C PHE A 69 -3.93 9.27 -0.03
N SER A 70 -5.25 9.42 -0.26
CA SER A 70 -5.98 10.62 0.16
C SER A 70 -6.21 10.72 1.67
N LYS A 71 -6.16 9.58 2.38
CA LYS A 71 -6.22 9.53 3.84
C LYS A 71 -4.88 9.82 4.53
N CYS A 72 -3.77 9.87 3.79
CA CYS A 72 -2.50 10.27 4.37
C CYS A 72 -2.58 11.73 4.87
N PRO A 73 -2.12 12.04 6.11
CA PRO A 73 -2.11 13.41 6.60
C PRO A 73 -1.18 14.30 5.77
N GLY A 74 -0.07 13.74 5.27
CA GLY A 74 0.83 14.38 4.32
C GLY A 74 1.35 13.38 3.29
N VAL A 75 1.61 13.87 2.07
CA VAL A 75 2.20 13.11 0.95
C VAL A 75 3.26 13.98 0.27
N GLY A 76 4.23 13.34 -0.38
CA GLY A 76 5.28 14.05 -1.11
C GLY A 76 6.02 13.12 -2.08
N LYS A 77 6.89 13.68 -2.91
CA LYS A 77 7.75 12.86 -3.78
C LYS A 77 8.77 12.12 -2.92
N TRP A 78 9.13 10.91 -3.32
CA TRP A 78 10.07 10.09 -2.56
C TRP A 78 11.46 10.73 -2.40
N VAL A 79 11.91 11.48 -3.41
CA VAL A 79 13.18 12.21 -3.38
C VAL A 79 13.23 13.28 -2.27
N ASP A 80 12.08 13.81 -1.87
CA ASP A 80 11.94 14.81 -0.82
C ASP A 80 11.60 14.18 0.54
N LYS A 81 11.53 12.84 0.62
CA LYS A 81 11.16 12.14 1.84
C LYS A 81 12.22 12.39 2.92
N PRO A 82 11.86 12.91 4.12
CA PRO A 82 12.81 13.10 5.20
C PRO A 82 13.57 11.80 5.53
N SER A 83 14.88 11.89 5.73
CA SER A 83 15.72 10.74 6.10
C SER A 83 15.34 10.17 7.48
N SER A 84 14.84 11.01 8.37
CA SER A 84 14.28 10.65 9.69
C SER A 84 12.96 9.88 9.59
N LEU A 85 12.23 9.98 8.48
CA LEU A 85 11.01 9.22 8.25
C LEU A 85 11.36 7.78 7.85
N ARG A 86 11.49 6.93 8.87
CA ARG A 86 11.87 5.51 8.77
C ARG A 86 10.69 4.55 8.63
N PHE A 87 9.47 5.05 8.82
CA PHE A 87 8.23 4.28 8.69
C PHE A 87 7.15 5.12 8.03
N CYS A 88 6.73 4.73 6.82
CA CYS A 88 5.72 5.44 6.03
C CYS A 88 5.18 4.55 4.91
N LEU A 89 4.25 5.07 4.12
CA LEU A 89 3.76 4.40 2.91
C LEU A 89 4.61 4.83 1.70
N ALA A 90 4.85 3.89 0.79
CA ALA A 90 5.44 4.14 -0.52
C ALA A 90 4.40 3.88 -1.60
N PHE A 91 4.18 4.85 -2.47
CA PHE A 91 3.27 4.74 -3.61
C PHE A 91 4.03 4.91 -4.90
N ILE A 92 3.56 4.29 -5.99
CA ILE A 92 4.16 4.47 -7.31
C ILE A 92 3.08 4.49 -8.39
N THR A 93 3.17 5.49 -9.27
CA THR A 93 2.34 5.65 -10.47
C THR A 93 2.97 6.71 -11.39
N ALA A 94 2.37 7.00 -12.55
CA ALA A 94 2.80 8.09 -13.40
C ALA A 94 2.52 9.45 -12.74
N ALA A 95 3.42 10.43 -12.95
CA ALA A 95 3.35 11.72 -12.25
C ALA A 95 2.04 12.50 -12.49
N GLY A 96 1.51 12.43 -13.72
CA GLY A 96 0.23 13.05 -14.08
C GLY A 96 -0.99 12.49 -13.35
N ASN A 97 -0.85 11.35 -12.66
CA ASN A 97 -1.92 10.75 -11.87
C ASN A 97 -2.00 11.29 -10.44
N VAL A 98 -1.08 12.16 -10.01
CA VAL A 98 -0.97 12.61 -8.62
C VAL A 98 -1.04 14.12 -8.52
N ASP A 99 -1.96 14.58 -7.68
CA ASP A 99 -2.05 15.96 -7.22
C ASP A 99 -1.65 15.99 -5.73
N LEU A 100 -0.41 16.41 -5.47
CA LEU A 100 0.15 16.47 -4.12
C LEU A 100 -0.53 17.54 -3.26
N LYS A 101 -0.95 18.66 -3.86
CA LYS A 101 -1.59 19.77 -3.13
C LYS A 101 -2.91 19.32 -2.55
N ASN A 102 -3.71 18.61 -3.33
CA ASN A 102 -5.03 18.11 -2.91
C ASN A 102 -4.99 16.68 -2.38
N LYS A 103 -3.80 16.08 -2.24
CA LYS A 103 -3.60 14.69 -1.78
C LYS A 103 -4.45 13.69 -2.57
N LYS A 104 -4.52 13.85 -3.89
CA LYS A 104 -5.34 13.03 -4.77
C LYS A 104 -4.46 12.18 -5.67
N MET A 105 -4.85 10.92 -5.83
CA MET A 105 -4.31 10.00 -6.82
C MET A 105 -5.45 9.49 -7.70
N LEU A 106 -5.24 9.43 -9.02
CA LEU A 106 -6.25 8.91 -9.94
C LEU A 106 -6.45 7.40 -9.76
N ASN A 107 -7.69 6.95 -9.96
CA ASN A 107 -8.01 5.53 -9.95
C ASN A 107 -7.65 4.88 -11.30
N VAL A 108 -6.38 4.56 -11.51
CA VAL A 108 -5.84 3.95 -12.75
C VAL A 108 -5.30 2.55 -12.52
N GLY A 109 -5.16 1.71 -13.55
CA GLY A 109 -4.60 0.36 -13.41
C GLY A 109 -3.14 0.35 -12.96
N LYS A 110 -2.32 1.29 -13.47
CA LYS A 110 -0.88 1.40 -13.13
C LYS A 110 -0.67 2.22 -11.86
N LYS A 111 -0.94 1.64 -10.70
CA LYS A 111 -0.61 2.21 -9.40
C LYS A 111 -0.34 1.09 -8.38
N HIS A 112 0.62 1.32 -7.49
CA HIS A 112 1.02 0.34 -6.49
C HIS A 112 1.34 1.01 -5.15
N ILE A 113 1.31 0.23 -4.06
CA ILE A 113 1.59 0.69 -2.70
C ILE A 113 2.40 -0.35 -1.93
N GLY A 114 3.25 0.10 -1.02
CA GLY A 114 3.95 -0.71 -0.04
C GLY A 114 4.19 0.05 1.27
N ILE A 115 4.71 -0.68 2.27
CA ILE A 115 5.08 -0.17 3.58
C ILE A 115 6.60 0.00 3.60
N PHE A 116 7.07 1.23 3.78
CA PHE A 116 8.49 1.48 4.02
C PHE A 116 8.81 1.29 5.50
N HIS A 117 9.72 0.37 5.81
CA HIS A 117 10.21 0.10 7.15
C HIS A 117 11.68 -0.28 7.09
N LYS A 118 12.52 0.36 7.93
CA LYS A 118 13.96 0.07 8.08
C LYS A 118 14.73 -0.02 6.74
N GLY A 119 14.43 0.85 5.78
CA GLY A 119 15.13 0.93 4.49
C GLY A 119 14.57 0.05 3.38
N MET A 120 13.60 -0.80 3.68
CA MET A 120 12.94 -1.70 2.73
C MET A 120 11.47 -1.31 2.54
N ILE A 121 10.94 -1.58 1.36
CA ILE A 121 9.52 -1.45 1.02
C ILE A 121 8.94 -2.86 0.91
N TYR A 122 7.99 -3.17 1.78
CA TYR A 122 7.25 -4.43 1.81
C TYR A 122 5.94 -4.23 1.06
N HIS A 123 5.64 -5.09 0.10
CA HIS A 123 4.43 -4.99 -0.72
C HIS A 123 4.00 -6.36 -1.23
N TYR A 124 2.71 -6.50 -1.52
CA TYR A 124 2.23 -7.69 -2.22
C TYR A 124 2.55 -7.58 -3.71
N SER A 125 3.20 -8.61 -4.26
CA SER A 125 3.48 -8.69 -5.68
C SER A 125 2.48 -9.63 -6.34
N ASN A 126 1.50 -9.08 -7.05
CA ASN A 126 0.54 -9.86 -7.83
C ASN A 126 1.22 -10.84 -8.80
N GLY A 127 2.30 -10.42 -9.47
CA GLY A 127 3.04 -11.29 -10.40
C GLY A 127 3.82 -12.43 -9.75
N LYS A 128 4.08 -12.37 -8.44
CA LYS A 128 4.73 -13.45 -7.67
C LYS A 128 3.78 -14.14 -6.69
N ASP A 129 2.55 -13.67 -6.65
CA ASP A 129 1.48 -14.03 -5.72
C ASP A 129 1.89 -14.10 -4.25
N LYS A 130 2.71 -13.14 -3.79
CA LYS A 130 3.17 -13.11 -2.40
C LYS A 130 3.69 -11.76 -1.97
N VAL A 131 3.84 -11.60 -0.65
CA VAL A 131 4.54 -10.46 -0.06
C VAL A 131 6.04 -10.55 -0.35
N VAL A 132 6.60 -9.45 -0.82
CA VAL A 132 8.03 -9.29 -1.08
C VAL A 132 8.55 -8.02 -0.42
N LYS A 133 9.87 -7.93 -0.23
CA LYS A 133 10.55 -6.69 0.13
C LYS A 133 11.59 -6.29 -0.90
N GLN A 134 11.71 -4.99 -1.11
CA GLN A 134 12.64 -4.40 -2.09
C GLN A 134 13.21 -3.08 -1.58
N THR A 135 14.35 -2.65 -2.10
CA THR A 135 14.84 -1.29 -1.88
C THR A 135 13.97 -0.28 -2.62
N ALA A 136 14.01 0.99 -2.21
CA ALA A 136 13.29 2.06 -2.91
C ALA A 136 13.67 2.16 -4.40
N SER A 137 14.95 1.95 -4.72
CA SER A 137 15.44 1.95 -6.10
C SER A 137 14.91 0.77 -6.92
N ALA A 138 14.69 -0.39 -6.31
CA ALA A 138 14.06 -1.53 -6.99
C ALA A 138 12.55 -1.30 -7.15
N PHE A 139 11.89 -0.75 -6.13
CA PHE A 139 10.48 -0.40 -6.16
C PHE A 139 10.15 0.66 -7.22
N SER A 140 11.04 1.64 -7.44
CA SER A 140 10.86 2.66 -8.49
C SER A 140 10.82 2.10 -9.92
N ARG A 141 11.31 0.86 -10.11
CA ARG A 141 11.27 0.13 -11.39
C ARG A 141 10.08 -0.83 -11.50
N HIS A 142 9.11 -0.76 -10.60
CA HIS A 142 7.93 -1.63 -10.63
C HIS A 142 7.13 -1.47 -11.93
N TYR A 143 7.14 -0.27 -12.53
CA TYR A 143 6.60 -0.02 -13.86
C TYR A 143 7.68 0.52 -14.79
N SER A 144 7.65 0.08 -16.04
CA SER A 144 8.41 0.70 -17.13
C SER A 144 7.66 1.91 -17.69
N GLY A 145 8.41 2.84 -18.26
CA GLY A 145 7.88 4.03 -18.94
C GLY A 145 8.36 5.35 -18.33
N ASN A 146 8.25 6.41 -19.12
CA ASN A 146 8.65 7.75 -18.71
C ASN A 146 7.66 8.32 -17.68
N GLY A 147 8.17 9.08 -16.72
CA GLY A 147 7.36 9.82 -15.74
C GLY A 147 6.79 8.98 -14.59
N ILE A 148 7.17 7.70 -14.45
CA ILE A 148 6.87 6.91 -13.25
C ILE A 148 7.60 7.52 -12.05
N THR A 149 6.85 7.84 -11.00
CA THR A 149 7.35 8.51 -9.80
C THR A 149 6.95 7.75 -8.56
N VAL A 150 7.88 7.64 -7.60
CA VAL A 150 7.61 7.14 -6.26
C VAL A 150 7.23 8.32 -5.36
N TYR A 151 6.23 8.12 -4.53
CA TYR A 151 5.75 9.07 -3.54
C TYR A 151 5.79 8.45 -2.15
N TYR A 152 6.01 9.26 -1.13
CA TYR A 152 5.78 8.84 0.25
C TYR A 152 4.44 9.37 0.75
N GLY A 153 3.83 8.66 1.68
CA GLY A 153 2.70 9.15 2.48
C GLY A 153 2.93 8.88 3.95
N LEU A 154 2.64 9.88 4.78
CA LEU A 154 2.58 9.71 6.23
C LEU A 154 1.46 8.73 6.59
N MET A 155 1.63 7.97 7.67
CA MET A 155 0.63 6.96 8.05
C MET A 155 -0.73 7.62 8.35
N PRO A 156 -1.81 7.19 7.69
CA PRO A 156 -3.17 7.51 8.08
C PRO A 156 -3.47 7.08 9.52
N LEU A 157 -4.43 7.73 10.15
CA LEU A 157 -5.02 7.22 11.38
C LEU A 157 -5.76 5.91 11.10
N LYS A 158 -5.63 4.95 12.02
CA LYS A 158 -6.48 3.75 12.02
C LYS A 158 -7.90 4.21 12.32
N SER A 159 -8.87 3.73 11.55
CA SER A 159 -10.30 3.99 11.72
C SER A 159 -11.05 2.69 11.54
#